data_AF-A0A7C6UUJ8-F1
#
_entry.id   AF-A0A7C6UUJ8-F1
#
_cell.length_a   1.000
_cell.length_b   1.000
_cell.length_c   1.000
_cell.angle_alpha   90.00
_cell.angle_beta   90.00
_cell.angle_gamma   90.00
#
_symmetry.space_group_name_H-M   'P 1'
#
loop_
_entity.id
_entity.type
_entity.pdbx_description
1 polymer ?
#
loop_
_entity_poly.entity_id
_entity_poly.type
_entity_poly.pdbx_seq_one_letter_code
_entity_poly.pdbx_strand_id
1 'polypeptide(L)'
;MSSKTKTLTESGLLLAVSLVLYYLGILLPGVGVYFRYLIPGLMAILMKRHDLLTLFLFSFALAFCVGLFFGLERLVEVLFMIIPAGFILPFLYTYNTAKVKIIAVIIFTFSGFFLLFFLGKVMGLEGLGIVDVFAIGHYSVYGRFYQKYGVKEVDFRQTVNSLIWLLVPIFSNLYGYVLYLINKLTYQKGLKILDVQK
;
A
#
# COMPACT_ATOMS: atom_id res chain seq x y z
N MET A 1 3.40 -32.53 -12.60
CA MET A 1 2.99 -31.85 -11.34
C MET A 1 1.51 -31.53 -11.43
N SER A 2 0.71 -31.81 -10.39
CA SER A 2 -0.73 -31.51 -10.43
C SER A 2 -0.98 -29.99 -10.49
N SER A 3 -2.11 -29.56 -11.07
CA SER A 3 -2.49 -28.15 -11.13
C SER A 3 -2.52 -27.50 -9.74
N LYS A 4 -3.06 -28.20 -8.73
CA LYS A 4 -3.10 -27.74 -7.34
C LYS A 4 -1.71 -27.58 -6.73
N THR A 5 -0.81 -28.53 -6.98
CA THR A 5 0.59 -28.46 -6.52
C THR A 5 1.31 -27.29 -7.16
N LYS A 6 1.03 -26.99 -8.43
CA LYS A 6 1.58 -25.83 -9.13
C LYS A 6 1.11 -24.51 -8.53
N THR A 7 -0.19 -24.34 -8.32
CA THR A 7 -0.73 -23.14 -7.64
C THR A 7 -0.14 -22.95 -6.26
N LEU A 8 -0.04 -24.01 -5.45
CA LEU A 8 0.54 -23.92 -4.11
C LEU A 8 2.02 -23.53 -4.14
N THR A 9 2.78 -24.11 -5.07
CA THR A 9 4.22 -23.82 -5.21
C THR A 9 4.44 -22.37 -5.69
N GLU A 10 3.71 -21.92 -6.70
CA GLU A 10 3.83 -20.55 -7.24
C GLU A 10 3.40 -19.50 -6.22
N SER A 11 2.29 -19.71 -5.52
CA SER A 11 1.82 -18.80 -4.47
C SER A 11 2.74 -18.78 -3.25
N GLY A 12 3.30 -19.93 -2.85
CA GLY A 12 4.30 -20.02 -1.78
C GLY A 12 5.61 -19.31 -2.13
N LEU A 13 6.10 -19.45 -3.37
CA LEU A 13 7.29 -18.73 -3.84
C LEU A 13 7.05 -17.22 -3.86
N LEU A 14 5.90 -16.76 -4.37
CA LEU A 14 5.55 -15.34 -4.36
C LEU A 14 5.42 -14.79 -2.93
N LEU A 15 4.97 -15.62 -1.99
CA LEU A 15 4.85 -15.23 -0.58
C LEU A 15 6.26 -15.03 0.01
N ALA A 16 7.16 -15.98 -0.22
CA ALA A 16 8.55 -15.87 0.20
C ALA A 16 9.24 -14.64 -0.40
N VAL A 17 9.06 -14.38 -1.69
CA VAL A 17 9.58 -13.16 -2.36
C VAL A 17 9.00 -11.91 -1.71
N SER A 18 7.70 -11.89 -1.42
CA SER A 18 7.05 -10.75 -0.78
C SER A 18 7.61 -10.48 0.63
N LEU A 19 7.91 -11.52 1.40
CA LEU A 19 8.54 -11.39 2.72
C LEU A 19 9.99 -10.89 2.61
N VAL A 20 10.74 -11.32 1.59
CA VAL A 20 12.08 -10.78 1.29
C VAL A 20 11.99 -9.30 0.93
N LEU A 21 11.03 -8.89 0.09
CA LEU A 21 10.80 -7.48 -0.24
C LEU A 21 10.43 -6.65 1.01
N TYR A 22 9.67 -7.24 1.94
CA TYR A 22 9.39 -6.65 3.25
C TYR A 22 10.66 -6.43 4.07
N TYR A 23 11.47 -7.47 4.19
CA TYR A 23 12.71 -7.43 4.95
C TYR A 23 13.71 -6.42 4.37
N LEU A 24 13.95 -6.46 3.05
CA LEU A 24 14.78 -5.47 2.35
C LEU A 24 14.27 -4.05 2.54
N GLY A 25 12.94 -3.91 2.60
CA GLY A 25 12.34 -2.61 2.83
C GLY A 25 12.56 -2.04 4.22
N ILE A 26 12.83 -2.88 5.21
CA ILE A 26 13.22 -2.46 6.56
C ILE A 26 14.71 -2.13 6.61
N LEU A 27 15.55 -2.94 5.93
CA LEU A 27 17.01 -2.78 5.95
C LEU A 27 17.51 -1.49 5.29
N LEU A 28 16.78 -0.95 4.32
CA LEU A 28 17.19 0.23 3.55
C LEU A 28 16.21 1.40 3.79
N PRO A 29 16.45 2.27 4.79
CA PRO A 29 15.62 3.44 5.02
C PRO A 29 15.56 4.34 3.77
N GLY A 30 14.37 4.84 3.44
CA GLY A 30 14.14 5.63 2.22
C GLY A 30 13.92 4.76 0.99
N VAL A 31 14.96 4.13 0.46
CA VAL A 31 14.89 3.39 -0.82
C VAL A 31 14.20 2.03 -0.67
N GLY A 32 14.40 1.36 0.47
CA GLY A 32 13.84 0.03 0.71
C GLY A 32 12.32 0.00 0.77
N VAL A 33 11.71 1.11 1.19
CA VAL A 33 10.26 1.26 1.27
C VAL A 33 9.61 0.98 -0.10
N TYR A 34 10.28 1.31 -1.22
CA TYR A 34 9.80 1.02 -2.56
C TYR A 34 9.74 -0.48 -2.90
N PHE A 35 10.58 -1.32 -2.30
CA PHE A 35 10.54 -2.77 -2.55
C PHE A 35 9.23 -3.40 -2.08
N ARG A 36 8.72 -2.96 -0.92
CA ARG A 36 7.41 -3.38 -0.39
C ARG A 36 6.27 -3.00 -1.31
N TYR A 37 6.41 -1.89 -2.03
CA TYR A 37 5.42 -1.39 -2.96
C TYR A 37 5.36 -2.16 -4.27
N LEU A 38 6.24 -3.14 -4.50
CA LEU A 38 6.16 -4.06 -5.65
C LEU A 38 5.23 -5.26 -5.41
N ILE A 39 4.87 -5.52 -4.15
CA ILE A 39 4.04 -6.67 -3.75
C ILE A 39 2.65 -6.65 -4.39
N PRO A 40 1.94 -5.50 -4.49
CA PRO A 40 0.66 -5.43 -5.19
C PRO A 40 0.73 -5.93 -6.64
N GLY A 41 1.85 -5.73 -7.33
CA GLY A 41 2.09 -6.25 -8.68
C GLY A 41 2.22 -7.77 -8.71
N LEU A 42 2.88 -8.37 -7.70
CA LEU A 42 2.95 -9.83 -7.54
C LEU A 42 1.56 -10.42 -7.25
N MET A 43 0.79 -9.77 -6.38
CA MET A 43 -0.62 -10.11 -6.11
C MET A 43 -1.45 -10.06 -7.40
N ALA A 44 -1.20 -9.07 -8.26
CA ALA A 44 -1.92 -8.95 -9.51
C ALA A 44 -1.59 -10.06 -10.52
N ILE A 45 -0.32 -10.47 -10.60
CA ILE A 45 0.11 -11.62 -11.39
C ILE A 45 -0.55 -12.91 -10.87
N LEU A 46 -0.57 -13.10 -9.55
CA LEU A 46 -1.18 -14.26 -8.91
C LEU A 46 -2.67 -14.38 -9.26
N MET A 47 -3.41 -13.28 -9.18
CA MET A 47 -4.83 -13.25 -9.54
C MET A 47 -5.06 -13.57 -11.02
N LYS A 48 -4.22 -13.05 -11.91
CA LYS A 48 -4.34 -13.29 -13.37
C LYS A 48 -3.99 -14.73 -13.76
N ARG A 49 -3.09 -15.40 -13.03
CA ARG A 49 -2.65 -16.79 -13.30
C ARG A 49 -3.57 -17.85 -12.72
N HIS A 50 -4.10 -17.60 -11.54
CA HIS A 50 -4.92 -18.57 -10.82
C HIS A 50 -6.34 -18.02 -10.71
N ASP A 51 -6.75 -17.60 -9.52
CA ASP A 51 -8.09 -17.10 -9.25
C ASP A 51 -8.11 -16.18 -8.02
N LEU A 52 -9.29 -15.61 -7.76
CA LEU A 52 -9.53 -14.72 -6.63
C LEU A 52 -9.36 -15.44 -5.27
N LEU A 53 -9.68 -16.74 -5.20
CA LEU A 53 -9.52 -17.52 -3.97
C LEU A 53 -8.05 -17.65 -3.58
N THR A 54 -7.19 -17.91 -4.57
CA THR A 54 -5.74 -17.97 -4.39
C THR A 54 -5.20 -16.63 -3.92
N LEU A 55 -5.65 -15.52 -4.51
CA LEU A 55 -5.30 -14.17 -4.05
C LEU A 55 -5.73 -13.93 -2.59
N PHE A 56 -6.92 -14.36 -2.21
CA PHE A 56 -7.43 -14.21 -0.84
C PHE A 56 -6.58 -14.99 0.18
N LEU A 57 -6.30 -16.26 -0.09
CA LEU A 57 -5.46 -17.11 0.76
C LEU A 57 -4.03 -16.55 0.87
N PHE A 58 -3.47 -16.10 -0.25
CA PHE A 58 -2.18 -15.42 -0.27
C PHE A 58 -2.17 -14.17 0.60
N SER A 59 -3.21 -13.33 0.50
CA SER A 59 -3.32 -12.09 1.27
C SER A 59 -3.40 -12.36 2.76
N PHE A 60 -4.16 -13.38 3.17
CA PHE A 60 -4.23 -13.83 4.55
C PHE A 60 -2.87 -14.32 5.06
N ALA A 61 -2.20 -15.18 4.27
CA ALA A 61 -0.87 -15.68 4.62
C ALA A 61 0.17 -14.55 4.72
N LEU A 62 0.13 -13.58 3.80
CA LEU A 62 0.99 -12.41 3.80
C LEU A 62 0.76 -11.55 5.05
N ALA A 63 -0.49 -11.23 5.38
CA ALA A 63 -0.81 -10.46 6.58
C ALA A 63 -0.35 -11.18 7.84
N PHE A 64 -0.64 -12.47 7.97
CA PHE A 64 -0.21 -13.28 9.09
C PHE A 64 1.32 -13.29 9.24
N CYS A 65 2.06 -13.58 8.17
CA CYS A 65 3.51 -13.61 8.20
C CYS A 65 4.10 -12.22 8.51
N VAL A 66 3.54 -11.14 7.94
CA VAL A 66 4.05 -9.80 8.20
C VAL A 66 3.80 -9.38 9.65
N GLY A 67 2.62 -9.66 10.20
CA GLY A 67 2.35 -9.41 11.61
C GLY A 67 3.26 -10.21 12.53
N LEU A 68 3.53 -11.47 12.20
CA LEU A 68 4.38 -12.36 12.98
C LEU A 68 5.86 -11.92 12.97
N PHE A 69 6.41 -11.57 11.80
CA PHE A 69 7.84 -11.31 11.65
C PHE A 69 8.23 -9.83 11.76
N PHE A 70 7.33 -8.90 11.45
CA PHE A 70 7.65 -7.48 11.35
C PHE A 70 6.80 -6.58 12.25
N GLY A 71 5.87 -7.15 13.03
CA GLY A 71 5.10 -6.45 14.05
C GLY A 71 3.82 -5.77 13.57
N LEU A 72 3.11 -5.15 14.52
CA LEU A 72 1.75 -4.64 14.33
C LEU A 72 1.69 -3.43 13.38
N GLU A 73 2.66 -2.52 13.43
CA GLU A 73 2.70 -1.37 12.51
C GLU A 73 2.73 -1.83 11.06
N ARG A 74 3.56 -2.84 10.77
CA ARG A 74 3.69 -3.42 9.43
C ARG A 74 2.47 -4.23 9.02
N LEU A 75 1.82 -4.89 9.97
CA LEU A 75 0.53 -5.53 9.72
C LEU A 75 -0.52 -4.52 9.27
N VAL A 76 -0.64 -3.37 9.95
CA VAL A 76 -1.58 -2.31 9.58
C VAL A 76 -1.27 -1.78 8.17
N GLU A 77 -0.01 -1.53 7.85
CA GLU A 77 0.41 -1.15 6.49
C GLU A 77 0.01 -2.21 5.46
N VAL A 78 0.23 -3.50 5.71
CA VAL A 78 -0.20 -4.57 4.79
C VAL A 78 -1.71 -4.52 4.56
N LEU A 79 -2.50 -4.49 5.63
CA LEU A 79 -3.95 -4.62 5.59
C LEU A 79 -4.63 -3.45 4.87
N PHE A 80 -4.09 -2.24 5.02
CA PHE A 80 -4.75 -1.02 4.55
C PHE A 80 -3.99 -0.31 3.43
N MET A 81 -2.91 -0.89 2.90
CA MET A 81 -2.13 -0.30 1.82
C MET A 81 -1.80 -1.32 0.75
N ILE A 82 -1.16 -2.43 1.13
CA ILE A 82 -0.67 -3.43 0.17
C ILE A 82 -1.80 -4.32 -0.33
N ILE A 83 -2.60 -4.89 0.57
CA ILE A 83 -3.70 -5.79 0.21
C ILE A 83 -4.76 -5.06 -0.63
N PRO A 84 -5.29 -3.89 -0.23
CA PRO A 84 -6.28 -3.18 -1.04
C PRO A 84 -5.77 -2.85 -2.45
N ALA A 85 -4.50 -2.44 -2.56
CA ALA A 85 -3.86 -2.24 -3.84
C ALA A 85 -3.76 -3.55 -4.65
N GLY A 86 -3.29 -4.63 -4.04
CA GLY A 86 -3.14 -5.93 -4.70
C GLY A 86 -4.46 -6.50 -5.23
N PHE A 87 -5.59 -6.20 -4.58
CA PHE A 87 -6.91 -6.57 -5.06
C PHE A 87 -7.42 -5.70 -6.20
N ILE A 88 -7.16 -4.38 -6.18
CA ILE A 88 -7.75 -3.47 -7.17
C ILE A 88 -6.93 -3.36 -8.47
N LEU A 89 -5.60 -3.49 -8.39
CA LEU A 89 -4.70 -3.33 -9.54
C LEU A 89 -5.01 -4.27 -10.72
N PRO A 90 -5.32 -5.57 -10.53
CA PRO A 90 -5.70 -6.47 -11.63
C PRO A 90 -6.84 -5.94 -12.48
N PHE A 91 -7.87 -5.40 -11.83
CA PHE A 91 -9.03 -4.84 -12.50
C PHE A 91 -8.69 -3.53 -13.23
N LEU A 92 -7.85 -2.69 -12.63
CA LEU A 92 -7.36 -1.46 -13.27
C LEU A 92 -6.50 -1.76 -14.51
N TYR A 93 -5.68 -2.81 -14.48
CA TYR A 93 -4.87 -3.21 -15.63
C TYR A 93 -5.67 -3.94 -16.71
N THR A 94 -6.73 -4.68 -16.35
CA THR A 94 -7.51 -5.49 -17.29
C THR A 94 -8.64 -4.70 -17.95
N TYR A 95 -9.42 -3.95 -17.17
CA TYR A 95 -10.65 -3.32 -17.66
C TYR A 95 -10.51 -1.80 -17.84
N ASN A 96 -9.78 -1.13 -16.95
CA ASN A 96 -9.54 0.32 -16.97
C ASN A 96 -10.79 1.21 -17.23
N THR A 97 -11.97 0.76 -16.79
CA THR A 97 -13.23 1.49 -17.00
C THR A 97 -13.46 2.56 -15.93
N ALA A 98 -14.36 3.52 -16.20
CA ALA A 98 -14.74 4.54 -15.23
C ALA A 98 -15.27 3.92 -13.91
N LYS A 99 -16.05 2.84 -14.00
CA LYS A 99 -16.56 2.11 -12.84
C LYS A 99 -15.43 1.57 -11.96
N VAL A 100 -14.42 0.93 -12.55
CA VAL A 100 -13.27 0.38 -11.80
C VAL A 100 -12.43 1.50 -11.19
N LYS A 101 -12.26 2.63 -11.89
CA LYS A 101 -11.56 3.80 -11.33
C LYS A 101 -12.28 4.38 -10.13
N ILE A 102 -13.61 4.50 -10.19
CA ILE A 102 -14.43 4.97 -9.04
C ILE A 102 -14.29 4.01 -7.86
N ILE A 103 -14.39 2.70 -8.10
CA ILE A 103 -14.18 1.69 -7.05
C ILE A 103 -12.78 1.81 -6.44
N ALA A 104 -11.75 2.00 -7.27
CA ALA A 104 -10.39 2.19 -6.78
C ALA A 104 -10.25 3.44 -5.91
N VAL A 105 -10.87 4.56 -6.33
CA VAL A 105 -10.87 5.80 -5.54
C VAL A 105 -11.52 5.59 -4.18
N ILE A 106 -12.66 4.91 -4.14
CA ILE A 106 -13.35 4.56 -2.90
C ILE A 106 -12.45 3.70 -2.01
N ILE A 107 -11.92 2.59 -2.56
CA ILE A 107 -11.06 1.67 -1.82
C ILE A 107 -9.84 2.39 -1.24
N PHE A 108 -9.11 3.17 -2.04
CA PHE A 108 -7.93 3.88 -1.55
C PHE A 108 -8.28 4.91 -0.49
N THR A 109 -9.38 5.65 -0.65
CA THR A 109 -9.84 6.63 0.34
C THR A 109 -10.13 5.97 1.70
N PHE A 110 -10.93 4.90 1.71
CA PHE A 110 -11.26 4.18 2.94
C PHE A 110 -10.03 3.51 3.54
N SER A 111 -9.20 2.88 2.70
CA SER A 111 -7.99 2.20 3.18
C SER A 111 -7.01 3.19 3.81
N GLY A 112 -6.81 4.37 3.22
CA GLY A 112 -5.95 5.39 3.82
C GLY A 112 -6.50 5.97 5.12
N PHE A 113 -7.82 6.13 5.24
CA PHE A 113 -8.44 6.50 6.52
C PHE A 113 -8.17 5.45 7.60
N PHE A 114 -8.44 4.18 7.32
CA PHE A 114 -8.22 3.09 8.28
C PHE A 114 -6.73 2.90 8.59
N LEU A 115 -5.85 3.07 7.61
CA LEU A 115 -4.40 3.06 7.80
C LEU A 115 -3.99 4.08 8.86
N LEU A 116 -4.40 5.35 8.70
CA LEU A 116 -4.04 6.41 9.66
C LEU A 116 -4.65 6.14 11.05
N PHE A 117 -5.91 5.72 11.09
CA PHE A 117 -6.60 5.44 12.35
C PHE A 117 -5.95 4.28 13.13
N PHE A 118 -5.73 3.14 12.47
CA PHE A 118 -5.16 1.97 13.14
C PHE A 118 -3.67 2.12 13.42
N LEU A 119 -2.92 2.81 12.54
CA LEU A 119 -1.51 3.09 12.80
C LEU A 119 -1.36 4.04 13.99
N GLY A 120 -2.21 5.07 14.08
CA GLY A 120 -2.30 5.94 15.25
C GLY A 120 -2.55 5.14 16.54
N LYS A 121 -3.52 4.22 16.53
CA LYS A 121 -3.78 3.35 17.68
C LYS A 121 -2.59 2.47 18.06
N VAL A 122 -1.90 1.87 17.09
CA VAL A 122 -0.71 1.05 17.34
C VAL A 122 0.42 1.89 17.95
N MET A 123 0.53 3.16 17.56
CA MET A 123 1.49 4.12 18.11
C MET A 123 1.06 4.73 19.46
N GLY A 124 -0.08 4.31 20.03
CA GLY A 124 -0.60 4.86 21.29
C GLY A 124 -1.20 6.27 21.17
N LEU A 125 -1.57 6.69 19.96
CA LEU A 125 -2.19 7.99 19.68
C LEU A 125 -3.72 7.87 19.68
N GLU A 126 -4.40 8.90 20.16
CA GLU A 126 -5.86 8.97 20.11
C GLU A 126 -6.36 9.51 18.75
N GLY A 127 -7.46 8.93 18.25
CA GLY A 127 -8.13 9.38 17.03
C GLY A 127 -7.22 9.44 15.80
N LEU A 128 -7.14 10.63 15.19
CA LEU A 128 -6.26 10.92 14.05
C LEU A 128 -4.97 11.65 14.49
N GLY A 129 -4.53 11.48 15.75
CA GLY A 129 -3.33 12.13 16.28
C GLY A 129 -2.04 11.85 15.50
N ILE A 130 -2.02 10.80 14.67
CA ILE A 130 -0.92 10.55 13.74
C ILE A 130 -0.75 11.67 12.70
N VAL A 131 -1.83 12.38 12.34
CA VAL A 131 -1.78 13.52 11.40
C VAL A 131 -1.03 14.69 12.00
N ASP A 132 -1.12 14.89 13.32
CA ASP A 132 -0.31 15.88 14.02
C ASP A 132 1.17 15.55 13.94
N VAL A 133 1.52 14.28 14.15
CA VAL A 133 2.91 13.80 14.04
C VAL A 133 3.44 14.05 12.63
N PHE A 134 2.65 13.73 11.60
CA PHE A 134 3.03 14.02 10.21
C PHE A 134 3.11 15.52 9.90
N ALA A 135 2.21 16.34 10.44
CA ALA A 135 2.22 17.78 10.23
C ALA A 135 3.47 18.43 10.84
N ILE A 136 3.80 18.06 12.09
CA ILE A 136 5.02 18.51 12.78
C ILE A 136 6.25 18.02 12.02
N GLY A 137 6.28 16.75 11.62
CA GLY A 137 7.37 16.19 10.81
C GLY A 137 7.56 16.96 9.50
N HIS A 138 6.48 17.24 8.78
CA HIS A 138 6.53 18.01 7.53
C HIS A 138 7.03 19.44 7.75
N TYR A 139 6.54 20.11 8.80
CA TYR A 139 7.00 21.44 9.15
C TYR A 139 8.46 21.45 9.60
N SER A 140 8.95 20.41 10.27
CA SER A 140 10.37 20.32 10.65
C SER A 140 11.31 20.27 9.44
N VAL A 141 10.86 19.63 8.34
CA VAL A 141 11.62 19.51 7.09
C VAL A 141 11.52 20.77 6.25
N TYR A 142 10.33 21.35 6.11
CA TYR A 142 10.04 22.47 5.21
C TYR A 142 9.80 23.80 5.93
N GLY A 143 10.06 23.88 7.24
CA GLY A 143 9.70 25.01 8.10
C GLY A 143 10.27 26.34 7.65
N ARG A 144 11.51 26.35 7.14
CA ARG A 144 12.13 27.55 6.57
C ARG A 144 11.35 28.15 5.40
N PHE A 145 10.72 27.30 4.58
CA PHE A 145 9.84 27.75 3.51
C PHE A 145 8.57 28.38 4.08
N TYR A 146 7.90 27.72 5.02
CA TYR A 146 6.68 28.24 5.65
C TYR A 146 6.91 29.55 6.43
N GLN A 147 8.00 29.62 7.18
CA GLN A 147 8.40 30.81 7.93
C GLN A 147 8.65 32.01 7.02
N LYS A 148 9.17 31.80 5.80
CA LYS A 148 9.34 32.86 4.79
C LYS A 148 8.00 33.51 4.40
N TYR A 149 6.90 32.77 4.46
CA TYR A 149 5.54 33.26 4.22
C TYR A 149 4.81 33.63 5.52
N GLY A 150 5.51 33.73 6.65
CA GLY A 150 4.94 34.11 7.94
C GLY A 150 4.09 33.02 8.61
N VAL A 151 4.11 31.78 8.12
CA VAL A 151 3.32 30.68 8.66
C VAL A 151 4.05 30.03 9.83
N LYS A 152 3.48 30.10 11.04
CA LYS A 152 4.01 29.42 12.23
C LYS A 152 3.61 27.96 12.25
N GLU A 153 4.36 27.13 12.97
CA GLU A 153 4.10 25.69 13.10
C GLU A 153 2.68 25.40 13.62
N VAL A 154 2.24 26.15 14.65
CA VAL A 154 0.92 25.99 15.24
C VAL A 154 -0.19 26.27 14.23
N ASP A 155 -0.05 27.36 13.46
CA ASP A 155 -1.01 27.75 12.42
C ASP A 155 -1.05 26.70 11.29
N PHE A 156 0.12 26.19 10.89
CA PHE A 156 0.23 25.11 9.90
C PHE A 156 -0.47 23.84 10.37
N ARG A 157 -0.16 23.36 11.59
CA ARG A 157 -0.76 22.17 12.18
C ARG A 157 -2.28 22.31 12.28
N GLN A 158 -2.77 23.44 12.77
CA GLN A 158 -4.21 23.70 12.88
C GLN A 158 -4.89 23.69 11.51
N THR A 159 -4.24 24.25 10.48
CA THR A 159 -4.72 24.22 9.09
C THR A 159 -4.75 22.80 8.52
N VAL A 160 -3.72 21.99 8.76
CA VAL A 160 -3.69 20.58 8.34
C VAL A 160 -4.83 19.80 8.98
N ASN A 161 -5.07 20.01 10.28
CA ASN A 161 -6.16 19.35 11.00
C ASN A 161 -7.55 19.78 10.51
N SER A 162 -7.76 21.06 10.21
CA SER A 162 -9.05 21.52 9.67
C SER A 162 -9.33 20.95 8.28
N LEU A 163 -8.27 20.66 7.52
CA LEU A 163 -8.35 20.10 6.17
C LEU A 163 -8.21 18.57 6.14
N ILE A 164 -8.15 17.88 7.27
CA ILE A 164 -7.85 16.45 7.34
C ILE A 164 -8.78 15.59 6.47
N TRP A 165 -10.07 15.91 6.47
CA TRP A 165 -11.09 15.20 5.68
C TRP A 165 -10.93 15.38 4.16
N LEU A 166 -10.22 16.42 3.73
CA LEU A 166 -9.85 16.64 2.34
C LEU A 166 -8.49 16.02 2.02
N LEU A 167 -7.50 16.20 2.90
CA LEU A 167 -6.14 15.72 2.70
C LEU A 167 -6.05 14.20 2.69
N VAL A 168 -6.76 13.51 3.59
CA VAL A 168 -6.73 12.04 3.66
C VAL A 168 -7.17 11.41 2.33
N PRO A 169 -8.34 11.73 1.74
CA PRO A 169 -8.70 11.24 0.41
C PRO A 169 -7.66 11.57 -0.66
N ILE A 170 -7.18 12.82 -0.73
CA ILE A 170 -6.23 13.25 -1.76
C ILE A 170 -4.94 12.43 -1.69
N PHE A 171 -4.31 12.36 -0.52
CA PHE A 171 -3.05 11.64 -0.36
C PHE A 171 -3.23 10.14 -0.53
N SER A 172 -4.34 9.57 -0.06
CA SER A 172 -4.62 8.14 -0.23
C SER A 172 -4.76 7.76 -1.69
N ASN A 173 -5.43 8.60 -2.49
CA ASN A 173 -5.57 8.40 -3.93
C ASN A 173 -4.26 8.65 -4.69
N LEU A 174 -3.51 9.69 -4.33
CA LEU A 174 -2.19 9.94 -4.88
C LEU A 174 -1.27 8.74 -4.63
N TYR A 175 -1.33 8.19 -3.42
CA TYR A 175 -0.59 7.02 -3.04
C TYR A 175 -1.01 5.78 -3.83
N GLY A 176 -2.31 5.52 -3.96
CA GLY A 176 -2.85 4.46 -4.81
C GLY A 176 -2.43 4.59 -6.28
N TYR A 177 -2.36 5.82 -6.80
CA TYR A 177 -1.88 6.11 -8.15
C TYR A 177 -0.38 5.80 -8.31
N VAL A 178 0.45 6.15 -7.32
CA VAL A 178 1.87 5.78 -7.30
C VAL A 178 2.05 4.26 -7.30
N LEU A 179 1.29 3.54 -6.47
CA LEU A 179 1.28 2.07 -6.47
C LEU A 179 0.88 1.52 -7.84
N TYR A 180 -0.15 2.08 -8.48
CA TYR A 180 -0.54 1.69 -9.84
C TYR A 180 0.59 1.85 -10.85
N LEU A 181 1.32 2.98 -10.82
CA LEU A 181 2.41 3.23 -11.75
C LEU A 181 3.60 2.29 -11.53
N ILE A 182 4.08 2.18 -10.29
CA ILE A 182 5.23 1.32 -9.94
C ILE A 182 4.94 -0.13 -10.32
N ASN A 183 3.75 -0.63 -10.00
CA ASN A 183 3.39 -2.02 -10.25
C ASN A 183 3.02 -2.31 -11.70
N LYS A 184 2.77 -1.30 -12.53
CA LYS A 184 2.43 -1.52 -13.94
C LYS A 184 3.56 -2.22 -14.68
N LEU A 185 4.80 -1.83 -14.41
CA LEU A 185 5.98 -2.46 -14.99
C LEU A 185 6.17 -3.88 -14.47
N THR A 186 6.05 -4.09 -13.16
CA THR A 186 6.13 -5.41 -12.52
C THR A 186 5.10 -6.36 -13.10
N TYR A 187 3.86 -5.91 -13.23
CA TYR A 187 2.76 -6.68 -13.80
C TYR A 187 3.02 -7.05 -15.27
N GLN A 188 3.34 -6.07 -16.12
CA GLN A 188 3.57 -6.31 -17.55
C GLN A 188 4.77 -7.22 -17.82
N LYS A 189 5.91 -6.96 -17.18
CA LYS A 189 7.11 -7.79 -17.34
C LYS A 189 6.93 -9.17 -16.72
N GLY A 190 6.29 -9.24 -15.54
CA GLY A 190 5.98 -10.49 -14.86
C GLY A 190 5.12 -11.41 -15.72
N LEU A 191 4.03 -10.90 -16.29
CA LEU A 191 3.19 -11.69 -17.21
C LEU A 191 3.94 -12.16 -18.46
N LYS A 192 4.83 -11.32 -19.01
CA LYS A 192 5.66 -11.67 -20.17
C LYS A 192 6.67 -12.79 -19.87
N ILE A 193 7.35 -12.73 -18.72
CA ILE A 193 8.30 -13.77 -18.29
C ILE A 193 7.58 -15.11 -18.05
N LEU A 194 6.33 -15.03 -17.62
CA LEU A 194 5.53 -16.16 -17.18
C LEU A 194 4.65 -16.76 -18.30
N ASP A 195 4.82 -16.31 -19.55
CA ASP A 195 4.07 -16.69 -20.75
C ASP A 195 2.54 -16.61 -20.60
N VAL A 196 2.07 -15.67 -19.77
CA VAL A 196 0.64 -15.42 -19.55
C VAL A 196 0.17 -14.37 -20.56
N GLN A 197 0.24 -14.68 -21.85
CA GLN A 197 -0.41 -13.88 -22.89
C GLN A 197 -1.64 -14.63 -23.43
N LYS A 198 -2.72 -14.60 -22.65
CA LYS A 198 -4.09 -14.79 -23.12
C LYS A 198 -5.04 -13.84 -22.37
#